data_AF-A0A1V0DGY6-F1
#
_entry.id   AF-A0A1V0DGY6-F1
#
_cell.length_a   1.000
_cell.length_b   1.000
_cell.length_c   1.000
_cell.angle_alpha   90.00
_cell.angle_beta   90.00
_cell.angle_gamma   90.00
#
_symmetry.space_group_name_H-M   'P 1'
#
loop_
_entity.id
_entity.type
_entity.pdbx_description
1 polymer ?
#
loop_
_entity_poly.entity_id
_entity_poly.type
_entity_poly.pdbx_seq_one_letter_code
_entity_poly.pdbx_strand_id
1 'polypeptide(L)'
;MAAAPPHAPASGLMAWVQRVTPAFRAILCGWLKQPAEALVEVLLRHPARLYLSSSHVDLVLPMEAVSLPVRLAGLDRDPGWQPAFGRVILFHFD
;
A
#
# COMPACT_ATOMS: atom_id res chain seq x y z
N MET A 1 29.78 -8.22 -6.55
CA MET A 1 28.52 -8.99 -6.43
C MET A 1 28.19 -9.08 -4.95
N ALA A 2 27.47 -8.09 -4.41
CA ALA A 2 27.16 -8.03 -2.98
C ALA A 2 26.07 -9.04 -2.65
N ALA A 3 26.32 -9.90 -1.66
CA ALA A 3 25.37 -10.89 -1.19
C ALA A 3 24.08 -10.22 -0.72
N ALA A 4 22.93 -10.71 -1.18
CA ALA A 4 21.63 -10.26 -0.71
C ALA A 4 21.55 -10.46 0.82
N PRO A 5 21.07 -9.48 1.60
CA PRO A 5 21.01 -9.58 3.05
C PRO A 5 20.09 -10.74 3.47
N PRO A 6 20.35 -11.37 4.63
CA PRO A 6 19.51 -12.45 5.14
C PRO A 6 18.06 -11.96 5.24
N HIS A 7 17.17 -12.66 4.55
CA HIS A 7 15.73 -12.46 4.63
C HIS A 7 15.31 -12.60 6.09
N ALA A 8 14.91 -11.50 6.73
CA ALA A 8 14.26 -11.56 8.03
C ALA A 8 13.15 -12.62 7.96
N PRO A 9 13.00 -13.49 8.98
CA PRO A 9 12.07 -14.61 8.89
C PRO A 9 10.67 -14.07 8.57
N ALA A 10 9.99 -14.71 7.62
CA ALA A 10 8.67 -14.34 7.14
C ALA A 10 7.63 -14.13 8.27
N SER A 11 7.89 -14.67 9.47
CA SER A 11 7.12 -14.46 10.70
C SER A 11 7.00 -12.99 11.11
N GLY A 12 8.07 -12.20 11.04
CA GLY A 12 8.04 -10.79 11.41
C GLY A 12 7.23 -9.92 10.45
N LEU A 13 7.34 -10.22 9.15
CA LEU A 13 6.58 -9.55 8.11
C LEU A 13 5.09 -9.88 8.20
N MET A 14 4.73 -11.15 8.35
CA MET A 14 3.33 -11.56 8.48
C MET A 14 2.69 -11.00 9.76
N ALA A 15 3.42 -10.98 10.88
CA ALA A 15 2.94 -10.34 12.10
C ALA A 15 2.72 -8.83 11.91
N TRP A 16 3.59 -8.15 11.16
CA TRP A 16 3.39 -6.75 10.80
C TRP A 16 2.15 -6.55 9.91
N VAL A 17 1.98 -7.37 8.85
CA VAL A 17 0.81 -7.31 7.96
C VAL A 17 -0.48 -7.47 8.78
N GLN A 18 -0.58 -8.52 9.59
CA GLN A 18 -1.75 -8.78 10.44
C GLN A 18 -2.09 -7.60 11.35
N ARG A 19 -1.07 -6.92 11.88
CA ARG A 19 -1.25 -5.77 12.77
C ARG A 19 -1.71 -4.51 12.03
N VAL A 20 -1.19 -4.26 10.83
CA VAL A 20 -1.43 -3.03 10.06
C VAL A 20 -2.71 -3.10 9.22
N THR A 21 -3.06 -4.27 8.67
CA THR A 21 -4.17 -4.42 7.72
C THR A 21 -5.50 -3.84 8.21
N PRO A 22 -5.97 -4.03 9.46
CA PRO A 22 -7.25 -3.48 9.89
C PRO A 22 -7.28 -1.95 9.86
N ALA A 23 -6.25 -1.31 10.42
CA ALA A 23 -6.15 0.15 10.46
C ALA A 23 -5.94 0.74 9.06
N PHE A 24 -5.09 0.12 8.25
CA PHE A 24 -4.84 0.55 6.88
C PHE A 24 -6.10 0.43 6.01
N ARG A 25 -6.87 -0.67 6.15
CA ARG A 25 -8.17 -0.83 5.47
C ARG A 25 -9.14 0.28 5.85
N ALA A 26 -9.28 0.59 7.15
CA ALA A 26 -10.19 1.65 7.60
C ALA A 26 -9.79 3.03 7.06
N ILE A 27 -8.49 3.35 7.09
CA ILE A 27 -7.97 4.60 6.53
C ILE A 27 -8.20 4.65 5.02
N LEU A 28 -7.92 3.58 4.29
CA LEU A 28 -8.17 3.51 2.85
C LEU A 28 -9.64 3.72 2.48
N CYS A 29 -10.56 3.10 3.23
CA CYS A 29 -12.00 3.34 3.04
C CYS A 29 -12.35 4.82 3.23
N GLY A 30 -11.76 5.46 4.25
CA GLY A 30 -11.95 6.89 4.52
C GLY A 30 -11.40 7.79 3.42
N TRP A 31 -10.17 7.54 2.97
CA TRP A 31 -9.53 8.29 1.89
C TRP A 31 -10.30 8.17 0.57
N LEU A 32 -10.65 6.94 0.17
CA LEU A 32 -11.35 6.67 -1.08
C LEU A 32 -12.84 7.00 -1.01
N LYS A 33 -13.39 7.20 0.19
CA LYS A 33 -14.84 7.29 0.44
C LYS A 33 -15.59 6.08 -0.13
N GLN A 34 -14.99 4.91 0.03
CA GLN A 34 -15.51 3.64 -0.48
C GLN A 34 -15.62 2.62 0.66
N PRO A 35 -16.60 1.70 0.60
CA PRO A 35 -16.68 0.60 1.54
C PRO A 35 -15.57 -0.43 1.27
N ALA A 36 -15.32 -1.29 2.26
CA ALA A 36 -14.21 -2.25 2.24
C ALA A 36 -14.27 -3.24 1.06
N GLU A 37 -15.48 -3.56 0.61
CA GLU A 37 -15.80 -4.48 -0.48
C GLU A 37 -15.44 -3.87 -1.85
N ALA A 38 -15.53 -2.54 -1.98
CA ALA A 38 -15.22 -1.83 -3.21
C ALA A 38 -13.72 -1.59 -3.42
N LEU A 39 -12.88 -1.76 -2.39
CA LEU A 39 -11.43 -1.53 -2.49
C LEU A 39 -10.76 -2.43 -3.53
N VAL A 40 -11.25 -3.66 -3.69
CA VAL A 40 -10.72 -4.61 -4.69
C VAL A 40 -10.88 -4.05 -6.10
N GLU A 41 -12.07 -3.52 -6.39
CA GLU A 41 -12.39 -2.94 -7.69
C GLU A 41 -11.59 -1.67 -7.98
N VAL A 42 -11.33 -0.86 -6.95
CA VAL A 42 -10.64 0.43 -7.09
C VAL A 42 -9.13 0.29 -7.19
N LEU A 43 -8.51 -0.68 -6.51
CA LEU A 43 -7.06 -0.78 -6.38
C LEU A 43 -6.45 -2.11 -6.82
N LEU A 44 -7.19 -3.22 -6.79
CA LEU A 44 -6.59 -4.56 -6.91
C LEU A 44 -6.93 -5.28 -8.22
N ARG A 45 -7.69 -4.65 -9.12
CA ARG A 45 -8.00 -5.20 -10.47
C ARG A 45 -6.92 -4.95 -11.52
N HIS A 46 -5.77 -4.43 -11.10
CA HIS A 46 -4.65 -4.14 -11.98
C HIS A 46 -3.44 -4.98 -11.59
N PRO A 47 -2.62 -5.42 -12.56
CA PRO A 47 -1.31 -5.94 -12.24
C PRO A 47 -0.52 -4.84 -11.51
N ALA A 48 0.14 -5.21 -10.42
CA ALA A 48 0.92 -4.27 -9.63
C ALA A 48 2.21 -4.91 -9.15
N ARG A 49 3.21 -4.08 -8.88
CA ARG A 49 4.45 -4.49 -8.22
C ARG A 49 4.47 -3.93 -6.80
N LEU A 50 4.82 -4.78 -5.84
CA LEU A 50 5.00 -4.37 -4.46
C LEU A 50 6.50 -4.38 -4.14
N TYR A 51 7.05 -3.22 -3.79
CA TYR A 51 8.39 -3.12 -3.24
C TYR A 51 8.31 -2.99 -1.72
N LEU A 52 9.14 -3.75 -1.04
CA LEU A 52 9.18 -3.81 0.42
C LEU A 52 10.61 -3.58 0.88
N SER A 53 10.80 -2.61 1.76
CA SER A 53 12.06 -2.37 2.47
C SER A 53 11.84 -2.38 3.97
N SER A 54 12.91 -2.17 4.75
CA SER A 54 12.83 -2.04 6.21
C SER A 54 11.97 -0.85 6.68
N SER A 55 11.70 0.14 5.82
CA SER A 55 10.95 1.36 6.16
C SER A 55 9.78 1.68 5.22
N HIS A 56 9.69 1.09 4.02
CA HIS A 56 8.68 1.44 3.01
C HIS A 56 7.94 0.22 2.47
N VAL A 57 6.71 0.47 2.04
CA VAL A 57 5.88 -0.39 1.19
C VAL A 57 5.38 0.46 0.04
N ASP A 58 5.87 0.17 -1.15
CA ASP A 58 5.55 0.92 -2.35
C ASP A 58 4.74 0.03 -3.30
N LEU A 59 3.49 0.41 -3.56
CA LEU A 59 2.64 -0.24 -4.55
C LEU A 59 2.74 0.52 -5.86
N VAL A 60 3.33 -0.10 -6.88
CA VAL A 60 3.44 0.48 -8.22
C VAL A 60 2.38 -0.14 -9.12
N LEU A 61 1.46 0.69 -9.59
CA LEU A 61 0.38 0.37 -10.52
C LEU A 61 0.66 1.01 -11.88
N PRO A 62 0.06 0.48 -12.97
CA PRO A 62 0.14 1.14 -14.26
C PRO A 62 -0.66 2.45 -14.24
N MET A 63 -0.26 3.44 -15.04
CA MET A 63 -0.93 4.74 -15.15
C MET A 63 -2.43 4.61 -15.45
N GLU A 64 -2.85 3.59 -16.22
CA GLU A 64 -4.26 3.35 -16.54
C GLU A 64 -5.09 2.89 -15.33
N ALA A 65 -4.45 2.49 -14.23
CA ALA A 65 -5.10 2.14 -12.98
C ALA A 65 -5.50 3.35 -12.13
N VAL A 66 -5.08 4.58 -12.50
CA VAL A 66 -5.48 5.79 -11.78
C VAL A 66 -6.97 6.03 -12.00
N SER A 67 -7.78 5.67 -11.01
CA SER A 67 -9.21 5.96 -11.01
C SER A 67 -9.52 7.33 -10.39
N LEU A 68 -10.72 7.87 -10.67
CA LEU A 68 -11.15 9.14 -10.10
C LEU A 68 -11.15 9.15 -8.55
N PRO A 69 -11.60 8.09 -7.84
CA PRO A 69 -11.49 8.03 -6.39
C PRO A 69 -10.05 8.14 -5.87
N VAL A 70 -9.09 7.48 -6.54
CA VAL A 70 -7.65 7.56 -6.21
C VAL A 70 -7.15 9.00 -6.32
N ARG A 71 -7.49 9.68 -7.43
CA ARG A 71 -7.09 11.07 -7.68
C ARG A 71 -7.70 12.05 -6.68
N LEU A 72 -8.97 11.86 -6.31
CA LEU A 72 -9.65 12.69 -5.31
C LEU A 72 -9.12 12.46 -3.89
N ALA A 73 -8.67 11.23 -3.60
CA ALA A 73 -8.04 10.87 -2.34
C ALA A 73 -6.57 11.34 -2.23
N GLY A 74 -5.97 11.80 -3.33
CA GLY A 74 -4.56 12.22 -3.37
C GLY A 74 -3.57 11.05 -3.26
N LEU A 75 -4.03 9.81 -3.46
CA LEU A 75 -3.20 8.61 -3.34
C LEU A 75 -2.06 8.59 -4.38
N ASP A 76 -2.26 9.19 -5.55
CA ASP A 76 -1.25 9.28 -6.62
C ASP A 76 -0.25 10.43 -6.42
N ARG A 77 -0.28 11.09 -5.26
CA ARG A 77 0.70 12.12 -4.87
C ARG A 77 1.38 11.74 -3.57
N ASP A 78 0.76 12.11 -2.46
CA ASP A 78 1.21 11.78 -1.11
C ASP A 78 -0.04 11.71 -0.22
N PRO A 79 -0.47 10.50 0.17
CA PRO A 79 -1.63 10.34 1.05
C PRO A 79 -1.33 10.71 2.51
N GLY A 80 -0.08 11.05 2.82
CA GLY A 80 0.42 11.36 4.15
C GLY A 80 0.99 10.15 4.88
N TRP A 81 1.82 10.41 5.88
CA TRP A 81 2.43 9.38 6.73
C TRP A 81 1.58 9.06 7.95
N GLN A 82 1.45 7.77 8.27
CA GLN A 82 0.82 7.27 9.49
C GLN A 82 1.85 6.52 10.36
N PRO A 83 2.33 7.11 11.47
CA PRO A 83 3.36 6.52 12.33
C PRO A 83 2.99 5.14 12.87
N ALA A 84 1.69 4.90 13.13
CA ALA A 84 1.21 3.63 13.67
C ALA A 84 1.47 2.43 12.75
N PHE A 85 1.76 2.65 11.46
CA PHE A 85 2.06 1.58 10.52
C PHE A 85 3.49 1.07 10.66
N GLY A 86 4.43 1.84 11.21
CA GLY A 86 5.84 1.46 11.32
C GLY A 86 6.58 1.31 9.98
N ARG A 87 5.89 1.49 8.85
CA ARG A 87 6.43 1.65 7.49
C ARG A 87 5.64 2.76 6.80
N VAL A 88 6.30 3.50 5.92
CA VAL A 88 5.64 4.42 4.99
C VAL A 88 4.98 3.58 3.90
N ILE A 89 3.73 3.90 3.54
CA ILE A 89 2.99 3.18 2.50
C ILE A 89 2.63 4.18 1.39
N LEU A 90 3.14 3.96 0.18
CA LEU A 90 2.96 4.85 -0.97
C LEU A 90 2.36 4.11 -2.17
N PHE A 91 1.67 4.87 -3.01
CA PHE A 91 1.12 4.41 -4.28
C PHE A 91 1.80 5.19 -5.40
N HIS A 92 2.37 4.47 -6.36
CA HIS A 92 2.99 5.02 -7.55
C HIS A 92 2.21 4.57 -8.77
N PHE A 93 2.05 5.45 -9.74
CA PHE A 93 1.34 5.18 -10.99
C PHE A 93 2.25 5.57 -12.15
N ASP A 94 2.76 4.57 -12.88
CA ASP A 94 3.77 4.71 -13.93
C ASP A 94 3.28 4.18 -15.29
#